data_AF-I2B5X4-F1
#
_entry.id   AF-I2B5X4-F1
#
_cell.length_a   1.000
_cell.length_b   1.000
_cell.length_c   1.000
_cell.angle_alpha   90.00
_cell.angle_beta   90.00
_cell.angle_gamma   90.00
#
_symmetry.space_group_name_H-M   'P 1'
#
loop_
_entity.id
_entity.type
_entity.pdbx_description
1 polymer ?
#
loop_
_entity_poly.entity_id
_entity_poly.type
_entity_poly.pdbx_seq_one_letter_code
_entity_poly.pdbx_strand_id
1 'polypeptide(L)'
;MRDSGFTLPELLLAVGIGSLIMLGAMRFLPALQHGVLVSTQHHQARALLWQLARSIGKSVRRAGYCNGECPGPGLSVSPAGDCLIVQWDMNSNGRWETAPDTRAEQLAYRLSGDSLETRRGAADCRGRGWQKMNDPAALRITRFRAWPQANSPLVAIALSGVPVTTPAAEAVHILYYALRHNPESRPGTPPQAAEQGGPR
;
A
#
# COMPACT_ATOMS: atom_id res chain seq x y z
N MET A 1 3.82 -62.64 -36.74
CA MET A 1 3.06 -61.56 -36.08
C MET A 1 2.24 -60.89 -37.16
N ARG A 2 0.90 -60.83 -37.02
CA ARG A 2 0.02 -60.15 -37.98
C ARG A 2 -0.15 -58.72 -37.46
N ASP A 3 0.38 -57.75 -38.19
CA ASP A 3 0.13 -56.34 -37.91
C ASP A 3 -1.29 -56.00 -38.39
N SER A 4 -2.20 -55.79 -37.44
CA SER A 4 -3.55 -55.28 -37.73
C SER A 4 -3.44 -53.81 -38.10
N GLY A 5 -3.56 -53.48 -39.39
CA GLY A 5 -3.65 -52.09 -39.87
C GLY A 5 -4.97 -51.43 -39.45
N PHE A 6 -4.98 -50.11 -39.36
CA PHE A 6 -6.20 -49.32 -39.11
C PHE A 6 -7.18 -49.45 -40.27
N THR A 7 -8.45 -49.65 -39.95
CA THR A 7 -9.52 -49.59 -40.94
C THR A 7 -9.85 -48.14 -41.29
N LEU A 8 -10.30 -47.91 -42.52
CA LEU A 8 -10.70 -46.58 -43.00
C LEU A 8 -11.71 -45.85 -42.08
N PRO A 9 -12.79 -46.50 -41.55
CA PRO A 9 -13.69 -45.83 -40.61
C PRO A 9 -13.03 -45.45 -39.28
N GLU A 10 -12.08 -46.24 -38.77
CA GLU A 10 -11.34 -45.89 -37.54
C GLU A 10 -10.46 -44.67 -37.76
N LEU A 11 -9.78 -44.56 -38.91
CA LEU A 11 -8.98 -43.38 -39.25
C LEU A 11 -9.87 -42.13 -39.37
N LEU A 12 -11.01 -42.23 -40.04
CA LEU A 12 -11.96 -41.11 -40.17
C LEU A 12 -12.51 -40.67 -38.81
N LEU A 13 -12.82 -41.62 -37.93
CA LEU A 13 -13.25 -41.33 -36.56
C LEU A 13 -12.14 -40.60 -35.79
N ALA A 14 -10.90 -41.11 -35.85
CA ALA A 14 -9.77 -40.52 -35.16
C ALA A 14 -9.46 -39.09 -35.63
N VAL A 15 -9.46 -38.86 -36.95
CA VAL A 15 -9.27 -37.52 -37.53
C VAL A 15 -10.43 -36.59 -37.19
N GLY A 16 -11.66 -37.09 -37.20
CA GLY A 16 -12.85 -36.32 -36.81
C GLY A 16 -12.78 -35.85 -35.36
N ILE A 17 -12.48 -36.75 -34.42
CA ILE A 17 -12.33 -36.43 -32.99
C ILE A 17 -11.13 -35.50 -32.76
N GLY A 18 -9.98 -35.79 -33.37
CA GLY A 18 -8.78 -34.96 -33.26
C GLY A 18 -8.99 -33.53 -33.75
N SER A 19 -9.72 -33.36 -34.86
CA SER A 19 -10.06 -32.05 -35.40
C SER A 19 -10.97 -31.26 -34.46
N LEU A 20 -11.97 -31.91 -33.86
CA LEU A 20 -12.85 -31.29 -32.88
C LEU A 20 -12.10 -30.82 -31.62
N ILE A 21 -11.19 -31.66 -31.11
CA ILE A 21 -10.33 -31.31 -29.96
C ILE A 21 -9.43 -30.12 -30.32
N MET A 22 -8.78 -30.16 -31.48
CA MET A 22 -7.86 -29.10 -31.90
C MET A 22 -8.59 -27.76 -32.06
N LEU A 23 -9.77 -27.75 -32.66
CA LEU A 23 -10.62 -26.56 -32.76
C LEU A 23 -11.04 -26.04 -31.38
N GLY A 24 -11.39 -26.93 -30.45
CA GLY A 24 -11.68 -26.58 -29.07
C GLY A 24 -10.50 -25.89 -28.37
N ALA A 25 -9.30 -26.48 -28.47
CA ALA A 25 -8.07 -25.94 -27.90
C ALA A 25 -7.72 -24.56 -28.50
N MET A 26 -7.87 -24.40 -29.83
CA MET A 26 -7.62 -23.13 -30.52
C MET A 26 -8.52 -22.00 -30.03
N ARG A 27 -9.76 -22.28 -29.63
CA ARG A 27 -10.66 -21.26 -29.06
C ARG A 27 -10.43 -21.04 -27.56
N PHE A 28 -10.07 -22.10 -26.84
CA PHE A 28 -9.92 -22.05 -25.39
C PHE A 28 -8.62 -21.34 -24.96
N LEU A 29 -7.50 -21.59 -25.65
CA LEU A 29 -6.21 -21.00 -25.31
C LEU A 29 -6.20 -19.46 -25.28
N PRO A 30 -6.70 -18.72 -26.30
CA PRO A 30 -6.70 -17.26 -26.26
C PRO A 30 -7.60 -16.71 -25.14
N ALA A 31 -8.71 -17.38 -24.83
CA ALA A 31 -9.58 -17.00 -23.71
C ALA A 31 -8.85 -17.16 -22.36
N LEU A 32 -8.13 -18.27 -22.18
CA LEU A 32 -7.29 -18.50 -21.00
C LEU A 32 -6.17 -17.46 -20.88
N GLN A 33 -5.44 -17.19 -21.96
CA GLN A 33 -4.35 -16.20 -21.97
C GLN A 33 -4.85 -14.82 -21.55
N HIS A 34 -6.02 -14.42 -22.06
CA HIS A 34 -6.66 -13.18 -21.67
C HIS A 34 -7.03 -13.15 -20.19
N GLY A 35 -7.65 -14.22 -19.68
CA GLY A 35 -8.00 -14.34 -18.26
C GLY A 35 -6.77 -14.27 -17.34
N VAL A 36 -5.69 -14.96 -17.71
CA VAL A 36 -4.42 -14.93 -16.97
C VAL A 36 -3.80 -13.53 -16.98
N LEU A 37 -3.83 -12.84 -18.12
CA LEU A 37 -3.30 -11.48 -18.23
C LEU A 37 -4.05 -10.50 -17.32
N VAL A 38 -5.39 -10.51 -17.35
CA VAL A 38 -6.22 -9.64 -16.52
C VAL A 38 -6.00 -9.92 -15.03
N SER A 39 -5.99 -11.20 -14.64
CA SER A 39 -5.70 -11.61 -13.27
C SER A 39 -4.31 -11.14 -12.81
N THR A 40 -3.30 -11.34 -13.64
CA THR A 40 -1.92 -10.91 -13.36
C THR A 40 -1.83 -9.40 -13.14
N GLN A 41 -2.48 -8.61 -14.00
CA GLN A 41 -2.51 -7.14 -13.87
C GLN A 41 -3.16 -6.70 -12.55
N HIS A 42 -4.26 -7.34 -12.16
CA HIS A 42 -4.95 -7.06 -10.90
C HIS A 42 -4.07 -7.40 -9.68
N HIS A 43 -3.36 -8.53 -9.70
CA HIS A 43 -2.42 -8.90 -8.65
C HIS A 43 -1.23 -7.94 -8.54
N GLN A 44 -0.68 -7.49 -9.67
CA GLN A 44 0.40 -6.50 -9.70
C GLN A 44 -0.04 -5.17 -9.09
N ALA A 45 -1.21 -4.66 -9.49
CA ALA A 45 -1.77 -3.44 -8.91
C ALA A 45 -1.96 -3.55 -7.39
N ARG A 46 -2.50 -4.67 -6.91
CA ARG A 46 -2.64 -4.95 -5.47
C ARG A 46 -1.29 -4.97 -4.76
N ALA A 47 -0.28 -5.62 -5.33
CA ALA A 47 1.06 -5.69 -4.77
C ALA A 47 1.72 -4.30 -4.65
N LEU A 48 1.59 -3.47 -5.70
CA LEU A 48 2.07 -2.09 -5.70
C LEU A 48 1.39 -1.25 -4.62
N LEU A 49 0.06 -1.34 -4.47
CA LEU A 49 -0.65 -0.66 -3.38
C LEU A 49 -0.14 -1.10 -2.01
N TRP A 50 0.06 -2.40 -1.78
CA TRP A 50 0.62 -2.89 -0.51
C TRP A 50 2.06 -2.42 -0.28
N GLN A 51 2.87 -2.28 -1.33
CA GLN A 51 4.21 -1.71 -1.22
C GLN A 51 4.17 -0.24 -0.79
N LEU A 52 3.30 0.57 -1.39
CA LEU A 52 3.10 1.97 -1.02
C LEU A 52 2.61 2.10 0.42
N ALA A 53 1.57 1.36 0.81
CA ALA A 53 1.03 1.37 2.16
C ALA A 53 2.07 0.92 3.20
N ARG A 54 2.87 -0.11 2.91
CA ARG A 54 3.96 -0.55 3.79
C ARG A 54 5.06 0.49 3.93
N SER A 55 5.37 1.24 2.87
CA SER A 55 6.33 2.35 2.92
C SER A 55 5.86 3.44 3.88
N ILE A 56 4.61 3.90 3.74
CA ILE A 56 4.00 4.86 4.69
C ILE A 56 3.98 4.25 6.11
N GLY A 57 3.56 3.00 6.24
CA GLY A 57 3.48 2.29 7.51
C GLY A 57 4.82 2.18 8.25
N LYS A 58 5.96 2.09 7.53
CA LYS A 58 7.31 2.12 8.14
C LYS A 58 7.59 3.46 8.82
N SER A 59 7.13 4.56 8.23
CA SER A 59 7.31 5.89 8.80
C SER A 59 6.33 6.13 9.95
N VAL A 60 5.08 5.68 9.82
CA VAL A 60 4.08 5.72 10.90
C VAL A 60 4.54 4.94 12.13
N ARG A 61 5.19 3.77 11.95
CA ARG A 61 5.73 2.99 13.08
C ARG A 61 6.79 3.70 13.91
N ARG A 62 7.49 4.67 13.32
CA ARG A 62 8.52 5.47 13.99
C ARG A 62 7.98 6.80 14.51
N ALA A 63 6.81 7.21 14.05
CA ALA A 63 6.22 8.50 14.35
C ALA A 63 6.12 8.73 15.86
N GLY A 64 6.72 9.83 16.33
CA GLY A 64 6.76 10.21 17.74
C GLY A 64 7.92 9.66 18.56
N TYR A 65 8.83 8.87 17.97
CA TYR A 65 10.07 8.51 18.67
C TYR A 65 10.91 9.76 18.95
N CYS A 66 11.43 9.86 20.17
CA CYS A 66 12.27 10.96 20.65
C CYS A 66 13.19 10.48 21.78
N ASN A 67 14.50 10.76 21.69
CA ASN A 67 15.46 10.47 22.74
C ASN A 67 15.64 11.67 23.70
N GLY A 68 14.55 12.17 24.27
CA GLY A 68 14.55 13.39 25.07
C GLY A 68 13.15 13.98 25.20
N GLU A 69 13.06 15.30 25.04
CA GLU A 69 11.80 16.05 25.05
C GLU A 69 11.59 16.72 23.69
N CYS A 70 10.75 16.10 22.86
CA CYS A 70 10.38 16.65 21.56
C CYS A 70 8.95 17.20 21.64
N PRO A 71 8.75 18.53 21.54
CA PRO A 71 7.43 19.13 21.64
C PRO A 71 6.60 18.91 20.38
N GLY A 72 5.32 18.57 20.57
CA GLY A 72 4.32 18.48 19.50
C GLY A 72 3.94 17.05 19.10
N PRO A 73 3.03 16.90 18.13
CA PRO A 73 2.55 15.60 17.71
C PRO A 73 3.56 14.89 16.79
N GLY A 74 3.94 13.66 17.11
CA GLY A 74 4.78 12.83 16.23
C GLY A 74 4.10 12.41 14.91
N LEU A 75 2.77 12.55 14.84
CA LEU A 75 1.95 12.24 13.68
C LEU A 75 0.80 13.23 13.60
N SER A 76 0.59 13.84 12.45
CA SER A 76 -0.56 14.70 12.17
C SER A 76 -1.23 14.27 10.86
N VAL A 77 -2.55 14.35 10.85
CA VAL A 77 -3.38 14.02 9.68
C VAL A 77 -4.27 15.22 9.39
N SER A 78 -4.36 15.59 8.13
CA SER A 78 -5.32 16.59 7.66
C SER A 78 -6.77 16.19 8.01
N PRO A 79 -7.71 17.15 8.19
CA PRO A 79 -9.11 16.82 8.46
C PRO A 79 -9.78 15.93 7.40
N ALA A 80 -9.36 16.05 6.13
CA ALA A 80 -9.85 15.21 5.04
C ALA A 80 -9.19 13.81 4.99
N GLY A 81 -8.09 13.61 5.72
CA GLY A 81 -7.32 12.36 5.73
C GLY A 81 -6.41 12.17 4.51
N ASP A 82 -6.40 13.09 3.55
CA ASP A 82 -5.66 12.98 2.27
C ASP A 82 -4.19 13.40 2.37
N CYS A 83 -3.79 13.89 3.54
CA CYS A 83 -2.41 14.15 3.89
C CYS A 83 -2.06 13.67 5.29
N LEU A 84 -0.87 13.09 5.40
CA LEU A 84 -0.26 12.56 6.60
C LEU A 84 1.16 13.10 6.75
N ILE A 85 1.49 13.67 7.90
CA ILE A 85 2.84 14.08 8.26
C ILE A 85 3.26 13.30 9.49
N VAL A 86 4.48 12.75 9.45
CA VAL A 86 5.08 12.05 10.58
C VAL A 86 6.46 12.62 10.86
N GLN A 87 6.86 12.57 12.12
CA GLN A 87 8.18 13.03 12.55
C GLN A 87 8.71 12.14 13.66
N TRP A 88 10.03 11.93 13.67
CA TRP A 88 10.73 11.14 14.67
C TRP A 88 12.18 11.56 14.75
N ASP A 89 12.76 11.53 15.95
CA ASP A 89 14.16 11.81 16.20
C ASP A 89 15.02 10.74 15.51
N MET A 90 15.56 11.07 14.34
CA MET A 90 16.27 10.16 13.44
C MET A 90 17.72 9.98 13.85
N ASN A 91 18.31 10.98 14.51
CA ASN A 91 19.70 10.95 14.97
C ASN A 91 19.84 10.73 16.50
N SER A 92 18.71 10.60 17.21
CA SER A 92 18.63 10.36 18.65
C SER A 92 19.24 11.47 19.52
N ASN A 93 19.24 12.72 19.06
CA ASN A 93 19.81 13.85 19.81
C ASN A 93 18.82 14.53 20.77
N GLY A 94 17.58 14.02 20.84
CA GLY A 94 16.55 14.49 21.77
C GLY A 94 15.76 15.72 21.31
N ARG A 95 15.85 16.10 20.04
CA ARG A 95 15.01 17.15 19.42
C ARG A 95 14.61 16.73 18.00
N TRP A 96 13.51 17.28 17.50
CA TRP A 96 13.16 17.12 16.08
C TRP A 96 13.77 18.22 15.23
N GLU A 97 14.60 17.85 14.26
CA GLU A 97 15.07 18.80 13.26
C GLU A 97 13.97 19.10 12.23
N THR A 98 13.65 20.38 12.03
CA THR A 98 12.68 20.82 11.01
C THR A 98 13.36 21.46 9.79
N ALA A 99 14.64 21.84 9.92
CA ALA A 99 15.42 22.45 8.87
C ALA A 99 16.92 22.14 9.03
N PRO A 100 17.71 22.18 7.94
CA PRO A 100 17.27 22.26 6.53
C PRO A 100 16.56 20.97 6.07
N ASP A 101 15.82 20.99 4.96
CA ASP A 101 15.06 19.84 4.43
C ASP A 101 15.88 18.54 4.36
N THR A 102 17.21 18.60 4.16
CA THR A 102 18.10 17.42 4.11
C THR A 102 18.31 16.75 5.46
N ARG A 103 18.18 17.49 6.56
CA ARG A 103 18.27 16.99 7.94
C ARG A 103 16.92 16.94 8.62
N ALA A 104 15.89 17.52 8.01
CA ALA A 104 14.56 17.54 8.57
C ALA A 104 14.05 16.12 8.80
N GLU A 105 13.48 15.93 9.97
CA GLU A 105 13.01 14.66 10.51
C GLU A 105 11.52 14.45 10.31
N GLN A 106 10.89 15.40 9.61
CA GLN A 106 9.53 15.32 9.11
C GLN A 106 9.50 14.62 7.76
N LEU A 107 8.50 13.76 7.59
CA LEU A 107 8.17 13.12 6.31
C LEU A 107 6.66 13.21 6.09
N ALA A 108 6.26 13.84 5.00
CA ALA A 108 4.88 14.00 4.61
C ALA A 108 4.51 13.10 3.43
N TYR A 109 3.21 12.79 3.35
CA TYR A 109 2.59 12.01 2.29
C TYR A 109 1.29 12.68 1.87
N ARG A 110 1.04 12.76 0.56
CA ARG A 110 -0.22 13.27 0.01
C ARG A 110 -0.55 12.61 -1.32
N LEU A 111 -1.81 12.68 -1.73
CA LEU A 111 -2.20 12.41 -3.12
C LEU A 111 -2.18 13.72 -3.92
N SER A 112 -1.56 13.70 -5.09
CA SER A 112 -1.54 14.82 -6.04
C SER A 112 -1.77 14.28 -7.45
N GLY A 113 -2.91 14.65 -8.04
CA GLY A 113 -3.36 14.05 -9.29
C GLY A 113 -3.57 12.53 -9.14
N ASP A 114 -2.80 11.75 -9.87
CA ASP A 114 -2.82 10.27 -9.87
C ASP A 114 -1.61 9.64 -9.17
N SER A 115 -0.84 10.45 -8.46
CA SER A 115 0.43 10.06 -7.85
C SER A 115 0.39 10.29 -6.35
N LEU A 116 0.71 9.24 -5.59
CA LEU A 116 1.08 9.39 -4.19
C LEU A 116 2.46 10.03 -4.13
N GLU A 117 2.58 11.10 -3.36
CA GLU A 117 3.81 11.88 -3.24
C GLU A 117 4.32 11.86 -1.80
N THR A 118 5.63 12.00 -1.64
CA THR A 118 6.29 12.19 -0.35
C THR A 118 7.25 13.36 -0.36
N ARG A 119 7.43 14.02 0.79
CA ARG A 119 8.38 15.11 0.95
C ARG A 119 8.99 15.10 2.36
N ARG A 120 10.32 15.22 2.43
CA ARG A 120 11.04 15.43 3.69
C ARG A 120 11.02 16.93 4.06
N GLY A 121 10.89 17.25 5.35
CA GLY A 121 10.88 18.63 5.85
C GLY A 121 9.63 19.43 5.53
N ALA A 122 8.55 18.75 5.13
CA ALA A 122 7.28 19.40 4.86
C ALA A 122 6.56 19.72 6.19
N ALA A 123 6.46 21.00 6.51
CA ALA A 123 5.65 21.50 7.63
C ALA A 123 4.14 21.43 7.32
N ASP A 124 3.77 21.48 6.04
CA ASP A 124 2.40 21.31 5.56
C ASP A 124 2.34 20.47 4.28
N CYS A 125 1.11 20.19 3.85
CA CYS A 125 0.84 19.34 2.68
C CYS A 125 0.87 20.12 1.36
N ARG A 126 1.31 21.38 1.36
CA ARG A 126 1.32 22.28 0.22
C ARG A 126 2.76 22.48 -0.29
N GLY A 127 2.92 23.39 -1.25
CA GLY A 127 4.22 23.73 -1.80
C GLY A 127 4.78 22.73 -2.82
N ARG A 128 6.06 22.93 -3.14
CA ARG A 128 6.83 22.22 -4.18
C ARG A 128 7.83 21.24 -3.54
N GLY A 129 8.60 20.53 -4.36
CA GLY A 129 9.65 19.61 -3.88
C GLY A 129 9.16 18.22 -3.46
N TRP A 130 7.99 17.82 -3.96
CA TRP A 130 7.39 16.52 -3.70
C TRP A 130 7.92 15.46 -4.67
N GLN A 131 8.21 14.27 -4.15
CA GLN A 131 8.68 13.12 -4.91
C GLN A 131 7.54 12.11 -5.11
N LYS A 132 7.31 11.68 -6.36
CA LYS A 132 6.33 10.63 -6.66
C LYS A 132 6.80 9.27 -6.13
N MET A 133 5.86 8.51 -5.56
CA MET A 133 6.10 7.17 -5.01
C MET A 133 5.65 6.04 -5.94
N ASN A 134 4.80 6.35 -6.92
CA ASN A 134 4.31 5.42 -7.95
C ASN A 134 4.57 5.98 -9.34
N ASP A 135 4.61 5.07 -10.31
CA ASP A 135 4.56 5.42 -11.73
C ASP A 135 3.08 5.49 -12.17
N PRO A 136 2.55 6.68 -12.50
CA PRO A 136 1.17 6.84 -12.95
C PRO A 136 0.89 6.18 -14.30
N ALA A 137 1.91 5.80 -15.09
CA ALA A 137 1.73 5.03 -16.32
C ALA A 137 1.44 3.54 -16.05
N ALA A 138 1.82 3.03 -14.87
CA ALA A 138 1.55 1.65 -14.45
C ALA A 138 0.31 1.56 -13.54
N LEU A 139 0.22 2.43 -12.54
CA LEU A 139 -0.84 2.44 -11.53
C LEU A 139 -1.18 3.88 -11.15
N ARG A 140 -2.43 4.28 -11.39
CA ARG A 140 -2.96 5.59 -10.99
C ARG A 140 -3.60 5.47 -9.62
N ILE A 141 -3.10 6.22 -8.65
CA ILE A 141 -3.73 6.28 -7.32
C ILE A 141 -4.92 7.22 -7.40
N THR A 142 -6.10 6.72 -7.02
CA THR A 142 -7.35 7.47 -7.08
C THR A 142 -7.82 7.92 -5.70
N ARG A 143 -7.32 7.29 -4.63
CA ARG A 143 -7.63 7.67 -3.26
C ARG A 143 -6.48 7.31 -2.33
N PHE A 144 -6.17 8.26 -1.45
CA PHE A 144 -5.34 8.05 -0.27
C PHE A 144 -6.09 8.64 0.93
N ARG A 145 -6.26 7.84 1.99
CA ARG A 145 -6.74 8.33 3.28
C ARG A 145 -5.94 7.72 4.41
N ALA A 146 -5.53 8.52 5.38
CA ALA A 146 -5.01 8.07 6.65
C ALA A 146 -5.91 8.57 7.78
N TRP A 147 -6.05 7.80 8.84
CA TRP A 147 -6.70 8.26 10.07
C TRP A 147 -6.24 7.46 11.28
N PRO A 148 -5.97 8.11 12.43
CA PRO A 148 -5.74 7.39 13.68
C PRO A 148 -7.05 6.73 14.14
N GLN A 149 -6.94 5.55 14.74
CA GLN A 149 -8.06 4.88 15.38
C GLN A 149 -8.30 5.48 16.77
N ALA A 150 -9.57 5.69 17.12
CA ALA A 150 -9.91 6.17 18.46
C ALA A 150 -9.47 5.14 19.51
N ASN A 151 -8.88 5.62 20.61
CA ASN A 151 -8.43 4.79 21.74
C ASN A 151 -7.49 3.64 21.34
N SER A 152 -6.70 3.80 20.27
CA SER A 152 -5.81 2.77 19.78
C SER A 152 -4.52 3.38 19.22
N PRO A 153 -3.36 2.70 19.36
CA PRO A 153 -2.13 3.13 18.69
C PRO A 153 -2.16 2.86 17.17
N LEU A 154 -3.24 2.28 16.63
CA LEU A 154 -3.35 1.97 15.21
C LEU A 154 -3.67 3.21 14.38
N VAL A 155 -2.99 3.32 13.24
CA VAL A 155 -3.30 4.25 12.16
C VAL A 155 -3.71 3.44 10.95
N ALA A 156 -4.90 3.72 10.43
CA ALA A 156 -5.39 3.13 9.21
C ALA A 156 -4.90 3.93 8.00
N ILE A 157 -4.47 3.23 6.96
CA ILE A 157 -4.03 3.76 5.67
C ILE A 157 -4.84 3.05 4.59
N ALA A 158 -5.78 3.77 3.97
CA ALA A 158 -6.55 3.30 2.83
C ALA A 158 -5.93 3.83 1.54
N LEU A 159 -5.68 2.93 0.59
CA LEU A 159 -5.28 3.27 -0.76
C LEU A 159 -6.24 2.66 -1.77
N SER A 160 -6.48 3.39 -2.85
CA SER A 160 -7.21 2.89 -4.01
C SER A 160 -6.48 3.29 -5.28
N GLY A 161 -6.46 2.39 -6.26
CA GLY A 161 -5.82 2.68 -7.54
C GLY A 161 -6.34 1.81 -8.67
N VAL A 162 -6.15 2.29 -9.89
CA VAL A 162 -6.56 1.61 -11.13
C VAL A 162 -5.33 1.32 -11.99
N PRO A 163 -5.14 0.07 -12.45
CA PRO A 163 -4.16 -0.24 -13.48
C PRO A 163 -4.49 0.54 -14.77
N VAL A 164 -3.47 1.09 -15.44
CA VAL A 164 -3.68 1.86 -16.69
C VAL A 164 -3.91 0.96 -17.89
N THR A 165 -3.36 -0.26 -17.87
CA THR A 165 -3.34 -1.17 -19.03
C THR A 165 -4.67 -1.87 -19.32
N THR A 166 -5.70 -1.66 -18.50
CA THR A 166 -7.04 -2.25 -18.71
C THR A 166 -8.10 -1.13 -18.68
N PRO A 167 -8.71 -0.77 -19.82
CA PRO A 167 -9.63 0.37 -19.91
C PRO A 167 -10.95 0.20 -19.12
N ALA A 168 -11.20 -0.99 -18.58
CA ALA A 168 -12.31 -1.29 -17.67
C ALA A 168 -11.83 -1.96 -16.37
N ALA A 169 -10.57 -1.70 -15.96
CA ALA A 169 -10.05 -2.27 -14.72
C ALA A 169 -10.91 -1.83 -13.54
N GLU A 170 -11.33 -2.79 -12.72
CA GLU A 170 -11.89 -2.49 -11.41
C GLU A 170 -10.83 -1.82 -10.53
N ALA A 171 -11.26 -0.84 -9.73
CA ALA A 171 -10.37 -0.20 -8.79
C ALA A 171 -9.95 -1.20 -7.71
N VAL A 172 -8.65 -1.30 -7.48
CA VAL A 172 -8.11 -2.11 -6.38
C VAL A 172 -8.11 -1.26 -5.13
N HIS A 173 -8.67 -1.80 -4.06
CA HIS A 173 -8.74 -1.15 -2.76
C HIS A 173 -7.97 -1.97 -1.71
N ILE A 174 -7.20 -1.28 -0.87
CA ILE A 174 -6.55 -1.89 0.29
C ILE A 174 -6.73 -1.03 1.54
N LEU A 175 -6.71 -1.69 2.69
CA LEU A 175 -6.67 -1.08 4.00
C LEU A 175 -5.50 -1.68 4.77
N TYR A 176 -4.56 -0.84 5.18
CA TYR A 176 -3.36 -1.20 5.93
C TYR A 176 -3.42 -0.58 7.32
N TYR A 177 -3.03 -1.32 8.35
CA TYR A 177 -2.92 -0.79 9.70
C TYR A 177 -1.45 -0.74 10.15
N ALA A 178 -1.03 0.42 10.64
CA ALA A 178 0.28 0.65 11.22
C ALA A 178 0.16 0.97 12.71
N LEU A 179 0.96 0.32 13.56
CA LEU A 179 1.08 0.71 14.96
C LEU A 179 1.94 1.96 15.07
N ARG A 180 1.42 3.05 15.63
CA ARG A 180 2.20 4.23 16.02
C ARG A 180 3.07 3.88 17.23
N HIS A 181 4.25 4.47 17.31
CA HIS A 181 5.09 4.37 18.51
C HIS A 181 4.39 5.02 19.72
N ASN A 182 4.24 4.27 20.82
CA ASN A 182 3.73 4.82 22.07
C ASN A 182 4.91 5.43 22.87
N PRO A 183 4.93 6.74 23.15
CA PRO A 183 6.00 7.35 23.95
C PRO A 183 6.05 6.82 25.41
N GLU A 184 4.98 6.22 25.93
CA GLU A 184 4.94 5.68 27.30
C GLU A 184 5.70 4.35 27.48
N SER A 185 6.16 3.71 26.40
CA SER A 185 6.88 2.44 26.47
C SER A 185 8.38 2.59 26.78
N ARG A 186 8.76 3.49 27.70
CA ARG A 186 10.13 3.47 28.25
C ARG A 186 10.28 2.22 29.12
N PRO A 187 11.26 1.33 28.88
CA PRO A 187 11.56 0.27 29.82
C PRO A 187 12.07 0.92 31.11
N GLY A 188 11.27 0.87 32.17
CA GLY A 188 11.62 1.39 33.50
C GLY A 188 10.63 2.37 34.14
N THR A 189 9.53 2.74 33.48
CA THR A 189 8.48 3.53 34.14
C THR A 189 7.50 2.57 34.82
N PRO A 190 7.40 2.53 36.17
CA PRO A 190 6.39 1.72 36.83
C PRO A 190 4.99 2.20 36.40
N PRO A 191 4.02 1.29 36.28
CA PRO A 191 2.66 1.67 35.96
C PRO A 191 2.16 2.67 37.02
N GLN A 192 1.78 3.87 36.59
CA GLN A 192 1.08 4.80 37.47
C GLN A 192 -0.23 4.14 37.86
N ALA A 193 -0.30 3.70 39.11
CA ALA A 193 -1.51 3.20 39.71
C ALA A 193 -2.58 4.28 39.58
N ALA A 194 -3.75 3.90 39.07
CA ALA A 194 -4.93 4.74 39.07
C ALA A 194 -5.30 5.09 40.52
N GLU A 195 -4.95 6.28 40.97
CA GLU A 195 -5.53 6.87 42.18
C GLU A 195 -7.01 7.13 41.92
N GLN A 196 -7.84 6.19 42.38
CA GLN A 196 -9.27 6.38 42.55
C GLN A 196 -9.50 7.32 43.74
N GLY A 197 -9.53 8.62 43.48
CA GLY A 197 -10.06 9.61 44.42
C GLY A 197 -11.59 9.55 44.46
N GLY A 198 -12.15 8.86 45.46
CA GLY A 198 -13.57 8.95 45.81
C GLY A 198 -13.83 10.17 46.72
N PRO A 199 -14.89 10.96 46.49
CA PRO A 199 -15.21 12.10 47.36
C PRO A 199 -15.84 11.64 48.68
N ARG A 200 -15.49 12.36 49.75
CA ARG A 200 -16.13 12.32 51.08
C ARG A 200 -17.52 12.96 51.06
#